data_AF-A0A4U3JZG7-F1
#
_entry.id   AF-A0A4U3JZG7-F1
#
_cell.length_a   1.000
_cell.length_b   1.000
_cell.length_c   1.000
_cell.angle_alpha   90.00
_cell.angle_beta   90.00
_cell.angle_gamma   90.00
#
_symmetry.space_group_name_H-M   'P 1'
#
loop_
_entity.id
_entity.type
_entity.pdbx_description
1 polymer ?
#
loop_
_entity_poly.entity_id
_entity_poly.type
_entity_poly.pdbx_seq_one_letter_code
_entity_poly.pdbx_strand_id
1 'polypeptide(L)'
;MLENKLGIINQLELNRVEERVSKEKAKQLYDSGDIDRVEVGTFKGLSYIHNYLFEDIYEFAGKVRNQNISKGNFRFAPVMYLEVALEHIDKMPQSNLDEIVAKYVEMNIAHPFREGNGRATRIWLDLILKKELQQVVDWNLIDKEDYLSAMERG
;
A
#
# COMPACT_ATOMS: atom_id res chain seq x y z
N MET A 1 0.09 21.41 1.50
CA MET A 1 0.25 20.96 0.11
C MET A 1 1.27 19.85 0.13
N LEU A 2 1.04 18.74 -0.58
CA LEU A 2 1.98 17.61 -0.56
C LEU A 2 3.13 17.89 -1.52
N GLU A 3 4.35 17.93 -1.00
CA GLU A 3 5.56 18.11 -1.81
C GLU A 3 5.68 16.93 -2.79
N ASN A 4 5.87 17.25 -4.07
CA ASN A 4 6.00 16.29 -5.16
C ASN A 4 7.06 16.77 -6.14
N LYS A 5 7.73 15.82 -6.80
CA LYS A 5 8.83 16.08 -7.76
C LYS A 5 8.39 16.85 -9.00
N LEU A 6 7.08 16.89 -9.26
CA LEU A 6 6.49 17.48 -10.46
C LEU A 6 6.13 18.97 -10.28
N GLY A 7 6.30 19.53 -9.08
CA GLY A 7 5.96 20.92 -8.77
C GLY A 7 4.46 21.23 -8.91
N ILE A 8 3.59 20.21 -8.90
CA ILE A 8 2.15 20.39 -9.08
C ILE A 8 1.54 20.92 -7.78
N ILE A 9 0.91 22.09 -7.85
CA ILE A 9 0.29 22.76 -6.69
C ILE A 9 -1.21 22.50 -6.57
N ASN A 10 -1.85 22.05 -7.66
CA ASN A 10 -3.28 21.74 -7.70
C ASN A 10 -3.52 20.28 -7.30
N GLN A 11 -4.30 20.04 -6.23
CA GLN A 11 -4.53 18.68 -5.72
C GLN A 11 -5.27 17.78 -6.70
N LEU A 12 -6.23 18.32 -7.47
CA LEU A 12 -6.98 17.53 -8.45
C LEU A 12 -6.08 17.09 -9.60
N GLU A 13 -5.19 17.98 -10.05
CA GLU A 13 -4.19 17.68 -11.06
C GLU A 13 -3.18 16.65 -10.56
N LEU A 14 -2.66 16.83 -9.35
CA LEU A 14 -1.73 15.88 -8.73
C LEU A 14 -2.34 14.48 -8.67
N ASN A 15 -3.58 14.35 -8.19
CA ASN A 15 -4.29 13.07 -8.12
C ASN A 15 -4.42 12.41 -9.50
N ARG A 16 -4.72 13.17 -10.56
CA ARG A 16 -4.84 12.63 -11.93
C ARG A 16 -3.51 12.14 -12.48
N VAL A 17 -2.45 12.93 -12.30
CA VAL A 17 -1.10 12.58 -12.77
C VAL A 17 -0.58 11.36 -12.03
N GLU A 18 -0.75 11.34 -10.72
CA GLU A 18 -0.36 10.24 -9.86
C GLU A 18 -1.11 8.94 -10.20
N GLU A 19 -2.43 9.00 -10.43
CA GLU A 19 -3.21 7.84 -10.89
C GLU A 19 -2.68 7.31 -12.22
N ARG A 20 -2.44 8.17 -13.21
CA ARG A 20 -1.93 7.78 -14.53
C ARG A 20 -0.55 7.13 -14.43
N VAL A 21 0.40 7.80 -13.78
CA VAL A 21 1.80 7.33 -13.66
C VAL A 21 1.88 6.05 -12.84
N SER A 22 1.16 5.96 -11.72
CA SER A 22 1.17 4.73 -10.90
C SER A 22 0.54 3.54 -11.63
N LYS A 23 -0.48 3.74 -12.48
CA LYS A 23 -1.02 2.68 -13.35
C LYS A 23 -0.01 2.22 -14.40
N GLU A 24 0.70 3.14 -15.04
CA GLU A 24 1.76 2.83 -16.00
C GLU A 24 2.90 2.04 -15.33
N LYS A 25 3.37 2.47 -14.16
CA LYS A 25 4.38 1.78 -13.36
C LYS A 25 3.91 0.41 -12.87
N ALA A 26 2.65 0.28 -12.45
CA ALA A 26 2.08 -1.01 -12.07
C ALA A 26 2.10 -1.98 -13.26
N LYS A 27 1.65 -1.54 -14.44
CA LYS A 27 1.73 -2.36 -15.66
C LYS A 27 3.17 -2.79 -15.96
N GLN A 28 4.12 -1.86 -15.88
CA GLN A 28 5.55 -2.16 -16.08
C GLN A 28 6.08 -3.19 -15.06
N LEU A 29 5.70 -3.08 -13.79
CA LEU A 29 6.09 -4.02 -12.72
C LEU A 29 5.66 -5.46 -13.06
N TYR A 30 4.46 -5.63 -13.61
CA TYR A 30 3.97 -6.93 -14.08
C TYR A 30 4.65 -7.38 -15.38
N ASP A 31 4.64 -6.55 -16.44
CA ASP A 31 5.11 -6.92 -17.78
C ASP A 31 6.62 -7.24 -17.81
N SER A 32 7.41 -6.62 -16.92
CA SER A 32 8.85 -6.86 -16.81
C SER A 32 9.21 -8.13 -16.03
N GLY A 33 8.26 -8.70 -15.27
CA GLY A 33 8.54 -9.77 -14.30
C GLY A 33 9.23 -9.29 -13.01
N ASP A 34 9.44 -7.98 -12.83
CA ASP A 34 10.00 -7.44 -11.59
C ASP A 34 9.11 -7.74 -10.38
N ILE A 35 7.81 -7.95 -10.60
CA ILE A 35 6.88 -8.34 -9.54
C ILE A 35 7.25 -9.67 -8.88
N ASP A 36 7.87 -10.60 -9.61
CA ASP A 36 8.28 -11.91 -9.08
C ASP A 36 9.52 -11.82 -8.17
N ARG A 37 10.19 -10.65 -8.15
CA ARG A 37 11.32 -10.36 -7.26
C ARG A 37 10.89 -9.73 -5.93
N VAL A 38 9.61 -9.39 -5.80
CA VAL A 38 9.08 -8.75 -4.59
C VAL A 38 9.04 -9.76 -3.45
N GLU A 39 9.55 -9.34 -2.29
CA GLU A 39 9.47 -10.16 -1.08
C GLU A 39 8.02 -10.21 -0.57
N VAL A 40 7.42 -11.39 -0.60
CA VAL A 40 5.99 -11.56 -0.28
C VAL A 40 5.74 -11.51 1.22
N GLY A 41 4.80 -10.66 1.64
CA GLY A 41 4.30 -10.64 3.03
C GLY A 41 5.11 -9.81 4.00
N THR A 42 6.07 -9.01 3.53
CA THR A 42 6.90 -8.14 4.38
C THR A 42 6.79 -6.67 4.00
N PHE A 43 7.13 -5.78 4.93
CA PHE A 43 7.25 -4.35 4.69
C PHE A 43 8.30 -4.04 3.64
N LYS A 44 9.38 -4.83 3.56
CA LYS A 44 10.39 -4.67 2.50
C LYS A 44 9.80 -4.85 1.10
N GLY A 45 8.94 -5.85 0.91
CA GLY A 45 8.20 -6.02 -0.35
C GLY A 45 7.23 -4.87 -0.62
N LEU A 46 6.50 -4.43 0.41
CA LEU A 46 5.58 -3.30 0.28
C LEU A 46 6.32 -1.99 -0.05
N SER A 47 7.46 -1.72 0.58
CA SER A 47 8.34 -0.58 0.32
C SER A 47 8.87 -0.60 -1.11
N TYR A 48 9.28 -1.78 -1.60
CA TYR A 48 9.68 -1.95 -3.00
C TYR A 48 8.55 -1.60 -3.97
N ILE A 49 7.35 -2.16 -3.77
CA ILE A 49 6.17 -1.86 -4.60
C ILE A 49 5.89 -0.36 -4.57
N HIS A 50 5.84 0.23 -3.38
CA HIS A 50 5.55 1.66 -3.23
C HIS A 50 6.61 2.53 -3.92
N ASN A 51 7.90 2.21 -3.81
CA ASN A 51 8.92 2.92 -4.56
C ASN A 51 8.67 2.82 -6.06
N TYR A 52 8.49 1.60 -6.57
CA TYR A 52 8.29 1.35 -8.01
C TYR A 52 7.13 2.17 -8.58
N LEU A 53 6.02 2.28 -7.84
CA LEU A 53 4.84 3.01 -8.29
C LEU A 53 4.98 4.54 -8.25
N PHE A 54 5.77 5.06 -7.31
CA PHE A 54 5.71 6.48 -6.94
C PHE A 54 7.06 7.21 -6.96
N GLU A 55 8.16 6.56 -7.34
CA GLU A 55 9.50 7.16 -7.36
C GLU A 55 9.59 8.43 -8.19
N ASP A 56 8.81 8.56 -9.28
CA ASP A 56 8.82 9.74 -10.14
C ASP A 56 7.88 10.85 -9.64
N ILE A 57 7.10 10.58 -8.59
CA ILE A 57 6.08 11.50 -8.07
C ILE A 57 6.51 12.05 -6.70
N TYR A 58 6.98 11.18 -5.80
CA TYR A 58 7.28 11.53 -4.41
C TYR A 58 8.76 11.33 -4.07
N GLU A 59 9.34 12.26 -3.31
CA GLU A 59 10.71 12.11 -2.75
C GLU A 59 10.80 11.04 -1.66
N PHE A 60 9.67 10.75 -1.01
CA PHE A 60 9.54 9.77 0.06
C PHE A 60 9.04 8.41 -0.44
N ALA A 61 9.04 8.15 -1.75
CA ALA A 61 8.60 6.87 -2.28
C ALA A 61 9.37 5.71 -1.63
N GLY A 62 8.63 4.72 -1.09
CA GLY A 62 9.18 3.57 -0.38
C GLY A 62 9.64 3.85 1.06
N LYS A 63 9.62 5.09 1.53
CA LYS A 63 10.09 5.48 2.86
C LYS A 63 8.93 5.61 3.85
N VAL A 64 9.19 5.19 5.09
CA VAL A 64 8.27 5.38 6.22
C VAL A 64 8.00 6.87 6.43
N ARG A 65 6.74 7.23 6.72
CA ARG A 65 6.34 8.61 7.01
C ARG A 65 6.92 9.11 8.33
N ASN A 66 7.22 10.40 8.39
CA ASN A 66 7.70 11.11 9.57
C ASN A 66 6.62 11.94 10.29
N GLN A 67 5.37 11.88 9.82
CA GLN A 67 4.23 12.60 10.39
C GLN A 67 3.09 11.65 10.73
N ASN A 68 2.37 11.97 11.81
CA ASN A 68 1.10 11.30 12.11
C ASN A 68 0.04 11.71 11.07
N ILE A 69 -0.82 10.77 10.73
CA ILE A 69 -1.89 10.95 9.74
C ILE A 69 -3.20 10.34 10.25
N SER A 70 -4.30 10.85 9.72
CA SER A 70 -5.64 10.38 9.99
C SER A 70 -6.49 10.47 8.73
N LYS A 71 -7.50 9.61 8.62
CA LYS A 71 -8.54 9.70 7.60
C LYS A 71 -9.90 9.71 8.30
N GLY A 72 -10.66 10.78 8.10
CA GLY A 72 -11.84 11.04 8.92
C GLY A 72 -11.47 11.09 10.41
N ASN A 73 -12.15 10.29 11.23
CA ASN A 73 -11.88 10.18 12.66
C ASN A 73 -10.84 9.10 13.01
N PHE A 74 -10.41 8.27 12.05
CA PHE A 74 -9.46 7.20 12.28
C PHE A 74 -8.02 7.74 12.27
N ARG A 75 -7.27 7.47 13.34
CA ARG A 75 -5.84 7.78 13.44
C ARG A 75 -5.04 6.51 13.18
N PHE A 76 -4.18 6.55 12.17
CA PHE A 76 -3.24 5.47 11.89
C PHE A 76 -2.15 5.38 12.97
N ALA A 77 -1.35 4.32 12.94
CA ALA A 77 -0.30 4.08 13.94
C ALA A 77 0.57 5.33 14.18
N PRO A 78 0.81 5.76 15.42
CA PRO A 78 1.72 6.87 15.68
C PRO A 78 3.13 6.57 15.15
N VAL A 79 3.81 7.57 14.55
CA VAL A 79 5.16 7.39 13.98
C VAL A 79 6.14 6.77 14.97
N MET A 80 6.04 7.14 16.25
CA MET A 80 6.90 6.60 17.31
C MET A 80 6.80 5.08 17.51
N TYR A 81 5.72 4.44 17.05
CA TYR A 81 5.49 3.00 17.13
C TYR A 81 5.50 2.32 15.76
N LEU A 82 5.68 3.09 14.68
CA LEU A 82 5.48 2.59 13.33
C LEU A 82 6.51 1.52 12.94
N GLU A 83 7.78 1.70 13.30
CA GLU A 83 8.81 0.68 13.04
C GLU A 83 8.50 -0.63 13.77
N VAL A 84 8.13 -0.55 15.06
CA VAL A 84 7.75 -1.73 15.87
C VAL A 84 6.52 -2.43 15.29
N ALA A 85 5.52 -1.67 14.82
CA ALA A 85 4.35 -2.24 14.17
C ALA A 85 4.73 -2.99 12.87
N LEU A 86 5.61 -2.44 12.04
CA LEU A 86 6.06 -3.09 10.82
C LEU A 86 6.87 -4.38 11.11
N GLU A 87 7.74 -4.36 12.12
CA GLU A 87 8.45 -5.55 12.58
C GLU A 87 7.52 -6.66 13.10
N HIS A 88 6.41 -6.27 13.73
CA HIS A 88 5.37 -7.21 14.15
C HIS A 88 4.65 -7.81 12.94
N ILE A 89 4.23 -6.97 11.99
CA ILE A 89 3.52 -7.38 10.78
C ILE A 89 4.36 -8.35 9.95
N ASP A 90 5.67 -8.12 9.82
CA ASP A 90 6.58 -9.03 9.11
C ASP A 90 6.57 -10.46 9.67
N LYS A 91 6.27 -10.62 10.96
CA LYS A 91 6.22 -11.92 11.66
C LYS A 91 4.82 -12.51 11.73
N MET A 92 3.78 -11.78 11.31
CA MET A 92 2.41 -12.29 11.32
C MET A 92 2.27 -13.47 10.36
N PRO A 93 1.52 -14.52 10.77
CA PRO A 93 1.25 -15.66 9.92
C PRO A 93 0.35 -15.26 8.74
N GLN A 94 0.35 -16.08 7.69
CA GLN A 94 -0.37 -15.83 6.44
C GLN A 94 -0.74 -17.13 5.71
N SER A 95 -0.94 -18.22 6.43
CA SER A 95 -1.15 -19.57 5.88
C SER A 95 -2.57 -19.83 5.38
N ASN A 96 -3.52 -18.99 5.77
CA ASN A 96 -4.93 -19.10 5.42
C ASN A 96 -5.55 -17.71 5.25
N LEU A 97 -6.79 -17.67 4.74
CA LEU A 97 -7.47 -16.42 4.42
C LEU A 97 -7.63 -15.50 5.64
N ASP A 98 -8.01 -16.05 6.80
CA ASP A 98 -8.24 -15.26 8.02
C ASP A 98 -6.94 -14.58 8.49
N GLU A 99 -5.83 -15.31 8.48
CA GLU A 99 -4.51 -14.78 8.81
C GLU A 99 -4.05 -13.71 7.82
N ILE A 100 -4.25 -13.93 6.52
CA ILE A 100 -3.89 -12.97 5.47
C ILE A 100 -4.71 -11.69 5.61
N VAL A 101 -6.01 -11.80 5.86
CA VAL A 101 -6.90 -10.65 6.08
C VAL A 101 -6.50 -9.89 7.34
N ALA A 102 -6.24 -10.58 8.45
CA ALA A 102 -5.76 -9.94 9.68
C ALA A 102 -4.45 -9.18 9.44
N LYS A 103 -3.51 -9.80 8.74
CA LYS A 103 -2.21 -9.19 8.36
C LYS A 103 -2.39 -7.96 7.46
N TYR A 104 -3.35 -8.01 6.53
CA TYR A 104 -3.71 -6.88 5.67
C TYR A 104 -4.32 -5.71 6.44
N VAL A 105 -5.21 -6.00 7.38
CA VAL A 105 -5.82 -5.00 8.27
C VAL A 105 -4.74 -4.31 9.11
N GLU A 106 -3.86 -5.07 9.76
CA GLU A 106 -2.74 -4.51 10.54
C GLU A 106 -1.82 -3.62 9.69
N MET A 107 -1.50 -4.03 8.45
CA MET A 107 -0.73 -3.20 7.53
C MET A 107 -1.47 -1.90 7.14
N ASN A 108 -2.80 -1.96 6.96
CA ASN A 108 -3.60 -0.77 6.70
C ASN A 108 -3.66 0.18 7.91
N ILE A 109 -3.70 -0.35 9.14
CA ILE A 109 -3.66 0.41 10.39
C ILE A 109 -2.28 1.07 10.56
N ALA A 110 -1.19 0.36 10.26
CA ALA A 110 0.17 0.89 10.29
C ALA A 110 0.32 2.08 9.33
N HIS A 111 -0.22 1.92 8.11
CA HIS A 111 -0.27 2.97 7.08
C HIS A 111 1.10 3.65 6.88
N PRO A 112 2.14 2.89 6.48
CA PRO A 112 3.52 3.30 6.67
C PRO A 112 3.95 4.48 5.81
N PHE A 113 3.29 4.75 4.70
CA PHE A 113 3.65 5.82 3.77
C PHE A 113 2.80 7.06 3.99
N ARG A 114 3.30 8.20 3.52
CA ARG A 114 2.58 9.47 3.60
C ARG A 114 1.34 9.48 2.70
N GLU A 115 1.45 8.91 1.51
CA GLU A 115 0.38 8.78 0.52
C GLU A 115 0.60 7.47 -0.26
N GLY A 116 -0.38 6.97 -1.01
CA GLY A 116 -0.17 5.78 -1.87
C GLY A 116 -0.37 4.41 -1.21
N ASN A 117 -0.59 4.35 0.11
CA ASN A 117 -0.79 3.11 0.87
C ASN A 117 -1.79 2.14 0.21
N GLY A 118 -3.03 2.58 -0.03
CA GLY A 118 -4.07 1.68 -0.56
C GLY A 118 -3.72 1.01 -1.90
N ARG A 119 -3.00 1.68 -2.81
CA ARG A 119 -2.60 1.07 -4.10
C ARG A 119 -1.47 0.06 -3.91
N ALA A 120 -0.44 0.42 -3.13
CA ALA A 120 0.69 -0.46 -2.87
C ALA A 120 0.27 -1.70 -2.05
N THR A 121 -0.53 -1.50 -0.99
CA THR A 121 -0.93 -2.60 -0.10
C THR A 121 -1.89 -3.58 -0.78
N ARG A 122 -2.71 -3.16 -1.76
CA ARG A 122 -3.53 -4.10 -2.55
C ARG A 122 -2.71 -5.02 -3.43
N ILE A 123 -1.68 -4.49 -4.12
CA ILE A 123 -0.74 -5.32 -4.88
C ILE A 123 0.00 -6.27 -3.94
N TRP A 124 0.43 -5.77 -2.77
CA TRP A 124 1.07 -6.59 -1.74
C TRP A 124 0.16 -7.72 -1.23
N LEU A 125 -1.14 -7.44 -1.00
CA LEU A 125 -2.14 -8.45 -0.63
C LEU A 125 -2.29 -9.52 -1.71
N ASP A 126 -2.43 -9.12 -2.98
CA ASP A 126 -2.56 -10.06 -4.09
C ASP A 126 -1.35 -10.98 -4.21
N LEU A 127 -0.14 -10.51 -3.91
CA LEU A 127 1.05 -11.36 -3.88
C LEU A 127 1.02 -12.40 -2.76
N ILE A 128 0.52 -12.04 -1.58
CA ILE A 128 0.35 -13.00 -0.47
C ILE A 128 -0.69 -14.05 -0.86
N LEU A 129 -1.88 -13.63 -1.30
CA LEU A 129 -2.94 -14.54 -1.73
C LEU A 129 -2.48 -15.46 -2.86
N LYS A 130 -1.74 -14.94 -3.84
CA LYS A 130 -1.24 -15.74 -4.95
C LYS A 130 -0.23 -16.79 -4.48
N LYS A 131 0.68 -16.41 -3.59
CA LYS A 131 1.70 -17.32 -3.05
C LYS A 131 1.07 -18.43 -2.20
N GLU A 132 0.23 -18.05 -1.25
CA GLU A 132 -0.24 -18.95 -0.20
C GLU A 132 -1.49 -19.74 -0.62
N LEU A 133 -2.40 -19.11 -1.38
CA LEU A 133 -3.71 -19.69 -1.73
C LEU A 133 -3.90 -19.91 -3.24
N GLN A 134 -2.93 -19.51 -4.08
CA GLN A 134 -3.06 -19.54 -5.55
C GLN A 134 -4.28 -18.75 -6.07
N GLN A 135 -4.64 -17.67 -5.35
CA GLN A 135 -5.76 -16.79 -5.66
C GLN A 135 -5.32 -15.32 -5.73
N VAL A 136 -6.11 -14.49 -6.41
CA VAL A 136 -5.96 -13.03 -6.42
C VAL A 136 -7.35 -12.41 -6.32
N VAL A 137 -7.41 -11.16 -5.90
CA VAL A 137 -8.68 -10.42 -5.81
C VAL A 137 -9.04 -9.84 -7.17
N ASP A 138 -10.27 -10.11 -7.63
CA ASP A 138 -10.86 -9.32 -8.70
C ASP A 138 -11.48 -8.05 -8.11
N TRP A 139 -10.69 -6.97 -8.09
CA TRP A 139 -11.09 -5.68 -7.54
C TRP A 139 -12.27 -5.03 -8.27
N ASN A 140 -12.66 -5.50 -9.46
CA ASN A 140 -13.87 -5.01 -10.14
C ASN A 140 -15.16 -5.54 -9.50
N LEU A 141 -15.08 -6.64 -8.75
CA LEU A 141 -16.22 -7.23 -8.04
C LEU A 141 -16.43 -6.63 -6.65
N ILE A 142 -15.51 -5.78 -6.20
CA ILE A 142 -15.57 -5.13 -4.88
C ILE A 142 -16.01 -3.68 -5.08
N ASP A 143 -17.19 -3.35 -4.56
CA ASP A 143 -17.64 -1.96 -4.54
C ASP A 143 -16.70 -1.10 -3.70
N LYS A 144 -16.44 0.12 -4.18
CA LYS A 144 -15.50 1.04 -3.56
C LYS A 144 -15.96 1.50 -2.18
N GLU A 145 -17.25 1.82 -2.02
CA GLU A 145 -17.80 2.32 -0.76
C GLU A 145 -17.90 1.20 0.27
N ASP A 146 -18.23 -0.03 -0.17
CA ASP A 146 -18.20 -1.22 0.68
C ASP A 146 -16.78 -1.53 1.17
N TYR A 147 -15.78 -1.48 0.28
CA TYR A 147 -14.38 -1.67 0.64
C TYR A 147 -13.92 -0.63 1.65
N LEU A 148 -14.19 0.66 1.40
CA LEU A 148 -13.79 1.74 2.30
C LEU A 148 -14.46 1.57 3.67
N SER A 149 -15.75 1.23 3.69
CA SER A 149 -16.50 0.97 4.92
C SER A 149 -15.94 -0.22 5.69
N ALA A 150 -15.51 -1.29 5.01
CA ALA A 150 -14.88 -2.44 5.66
C ALA A 150 -13.53 -2.08 6.29
N MET A 151 -12.70 -1.31 5.57
CA MET A 151 -11.39 -0.87 6.07
C MET A 151 -11.48 0.17 7.20
N GLU A 152 -12.61 0.87 7.34
CA GLU A 152 -12.86 1.80 8.45
C GLU A 152 -13.43 1.11 9.70
N ARG A 153 -13.99 -0.10 9.56
CA ARG A 153 -14.57 -0.89 10.66
C ARG A 153 -13.59 -1.91 11.27
N GLY A 154 -12.56 -2.28 10.51
CA GLY A 154 -11.52 -3.24 10.90
C GLY A 154 -10.46 -2.67 11.83
#